data_AF-A0A9X2JMB0-F1
#
_entry.id   AF-A0A9X2JMB0-F1
#
_cell.length_a   1.000
_cell.length_b   1.000
_cell.length_c   1.000
_cell.angle_alpha   90.00
_cell.angle_beta   90.00
_cell.angle_gamma   90.00
#
_symmetry.space_group_name_H-M   'P 1'
#
loop_
_entity.id
_entity.type
_entity.pdbx_description
1 polymer ?
#
loop_
_entity_poly.entity_id
_entity_poly.type
_entity_poly.pdbx_seq_one_letter_code
_entity_poly.pdbx_strand_id
1 'polypeptide(L)' 'MTISLNRLAYSFGTDGTTSAVQVGLNGSEDSNSVSATLQITASDLASGQTLDAMTKSDFETLAKSKLATLTAATTA' A
#
# COMPACT_ATOMS: atom_id res chain seq x y z
N MET A 1 5.65 -12.08 12.32
CA MET A 1 5.22 -12.31 10.92
C MET A 1 5.87 -11.29 10.00
N THR A 2 6.51 -11.75 8.94
CA THR A 2 7.02 -10.88 7.87
C THR A 2 5.92 -10.67 6.83
N ILE A 3 5.51 -9.43 6.62
CA ILE A 3 4.61 -9.03 5.54
C ILE A 3 5.46 -8.45 4.41
N SER A 4 5.19 -8.84 3.18
CA SER A 4 5.93 -8.40 1.98
C SER A 4 4.99 -7.93 0.88
N LEU A 5 5.48 -7.00 0.06
CA LEU A 5 4.79 -6.57 -1.15
C LEU A 5 4.88 -7.65 -2.23
N ASN A 6 3.73 -8.13 -2.69
CA ASN A 6 3.64 -9.15 -3.74
C ASN A 6 3.01 -8.66 -5.05
N ARG A 7 2.36 -7.48 -5.04
CA ARG A 7 1.70 -6.90 -6.22
C ARG A 7 1.78 -5.38 -6.22
N LEU A 8 2.07 -4.82 -7.39
CA LEU A 8 1.85 -3.42 -7.73
C LEU A 8 1.05 -3.39 -9.03
N ALA A 9 -0.07 -2.69 -9.03
CA ALA A 9 -0.86 -2.43 -10.23
C ALA A 9 -1.16 -0.93 -10.31
N TYR A 10 -0.72 -0.30 -11.41
CA TYR A 10 -0.77 1.14 -11.61
C TYR A 10 -2.02 1.51 -12.42
N SER A 11 -2.70 2.56 -11.99
CA SER A 11 -3.78 3.21 -12.73
C SER A 11 -3.29 4.57 -13.19
N PHE A 12 -3.35 4.82 -14.50
CA PHE A 12 -2.90 6.07 -15.10
C PHE A 12 -4.10 6.98 -15.41
N GLY A 13 -3.94 8.27 -15.13
CA GLY A 13 -4.88 9.32 -15.52
C GLY A 13 -4.80 9.65 -17.01
N THR A 14 -5.72 10.48 -17.50
CA THR A 14 -5.76 10.93 -18.91
C THR A 14 -4.57 11.81 -19.31
N ASP A 15 -3.88 12.39 -18.33
CA ASP A 15 -2.66 13.19 -18.49
C ASP A 15 -1.39 12.34 -18.47
N GLY A 16 -1.51 11.01 -18.35
CA GLY A 16 -0.39 10.08 -18.29
C GLY A 16 0.26 9.96 -16.91
N THR A 17 -0.21 10.70 -15.90
CA THR A 17 0.30 10.59 -14.53
C THR A 17 -0.32 9.41 -13.80
N THR A 18 0.39 8.82 -12.83
CA THR A 18 -0.21 7.77 -11.99
C THR A 18 -1.26 8.39 -11.05
N SER A 19 -2.51 7.94 -11.17
CA SER A 19 -3.63 8.40 -10.33
C SER A 19 -3.81 7.56 -9.07
N ALA A 20 -3.52 6.26 -9.16
CA ALA A 20 -3.58 5.34 -8.04
C ALA A 20 -2.67 4.13 -8.26
N VAL A 21 -2.24 3.51 -7.18
CA VAL A 21 -1.51 2.24 -7.20
C VAL A 21 -2.18 1.26 -6.25
N GLN A 22 -2.62 0.12 -6.78
CA GLN A 22 -3.08 -0.99 -5.96
C GLN A 22 -1.87 -1.81 -5.51
N VAL A 23 -1.71 -1.93 -4.19
CA VAL A 23 -0.64 -2.67 -3.55
C VAL A 23 -1.20 -3.95 -2.93
N GLY A 24 -0.61 -5.08 -3.27
CA GLY A 24 -0.86 -6.35 -2.59
C GLY A 24 0.20 -6.60 -1.53
N LEU A 25 -0.26 -6.95 -0.32
CA LEU A 25 0.57 -7.40 0.78
C LEU A 25 0.18 -8.82 1.17
N ASN A 26 1.17 -9.67 1.42
CA ASN A 26 0.94 -10.98 2.01
C ASN A 26 1.98 -11.30 3.09
N GLY A 27 1.58 -12.13 4.04
CA GLY A 27 2.45 -12.65 5.08
C GLY A 27 1.80 -13.84 5.76
N SER A 28 2.62 -14.76 6.23
CA SER A 28 2.17 -15.91 7.01
C SER A 28 3.21 -16.28 8.05
N GLU A 29 2.74 -16.69 9.22
CA GLU A 29 3.58 -17.18 10.32
C GLU A 29 2.76 -18.21 11.10
N ASP A 30 3.26 -19.44 11.15
CA ASP A 30 2.55 -20.61 11.70
C ASP A 30 1.15 -20.79 11.06
N SER A 31 0.10 -20.72 11.87
CA SER A 31 -1.31 -20.79 11.43
C SER A 31 -1.94 -19.43 11.17
N ASN A 32 -1.18 -18.34 11.30
CA ASN A 32 -1.65 -16.99 11.05
C ASN A 32 -1.30 -16.57 9.63
N SER A 33 -2.23 -15.86 8.97
CA SER A 33 -1.98 -15.30 7.65
C SER A 33 -2.62 -13.93 7.50
N VAL A 34 -1.99 -13.10 6.69
CA VAL A 34 -2.50 -11.81 6.23
C VAL A 34 -2.41 -11.78 4.72
N SER A 35 -3.53 -11.42 4.09
CA SER A 35 -3.62 -11.11 2.67
C SER A 35 -4.43 -9.82 2.54
N ALA A 36 -3.80 -8.76 2.05
CA ALA A 36 -4.41 -7.45 1.94
C ALA A 36 -4.21 -6.85 0.55
N THR A 37 -5.25 -6.18 0.06
CA THR A 37 -5.19 -5.34 -1.13
C THR A 37 -5.53 -3.92 -0.71
N LEU A 38 -4.62 -2.99 -0.99
CA LEU A 38 -4.73 -1.60 -0.58
C LEU A 38 -4.67 -0.73 -1.83
N GLN A 39 -5.45 0.35 -1.83
CA GLN A 39 -5.30 1.41 -2.83
C GLN A 39 -4.49 2.55 -2.22
N ILE A 40 -3.41 2.93 -2.89
CA ILE A 40 -2.60 4.10 -2.58
C ILE A 40 -2.93 5.20 -3.57
N THR A 41 -3.28 6.38 -3.08
CA THR A 41 -3.54 7.58 -3.87
C THR A 41 -2.67 8.74 -3.38
N ALA A 42 -2.71 9.88 -4.06
CA ALA A 42 -1.98 11.08 -3.65
C ALA A 42 -2.29 11.54 -2.21
N SER A 43 -3.47 11.23 -1.67
CA SER A 43 -3.84 11.58 -0.28
C SER A 43 -3.12 10.74 0.77
N ASP A 44 -2.51 9.61 0.38
CA ASP A 44 -1.70 8.77 1.27
C ASP A 44 -0.22 9.24 1.32
N LEU A 45 0.17 10.17 0.46
CA LEU A 45 1.55 10.63 0.34
C LEU A 45 1.86 11.82 1.25
N ALA A 46 3.14 11.98 1.59
CA ALA A 46 3.60 13.22 2.19
C ALA A 46 3.50 14.38 1.18
N SER A 47 3.28 15.60 1.69
CA SER A 47 3.14 16.81 0.86
C SER A 47 4.32 16.97 -0.10
N GLY A 48 4.02 17.14 -1.39
CA GLY A 48 5.01 17.36 -2.44
C GLY A 48 5.56 16.09 -3.11
N GLN A 49 5.13 14.89 -2.71
CA GLN A 49 5.44 13.65 -3.43
C GLN A 49 4.37 13.30 -4.47
N THR A 50 4.77 12.57 -5.51
CA THR A 50 3.87 11.98 -6.52
C THR A 50 4.05 10.47 -6.54
N LEU A 51 3.03 9.74 -7.00
CA LEU A 51 3.11 8.27 -7.13
C LEU A 51 4.20 7.84 -8.12
N ASP A 52 4.47 8.66 -9.14
CA ASP A 52 5.50 8.40 -10.16
C ASP A 52 6.93 8.52 -9.62
N ALA A 53 7.13 9.22 -8.51
CA ALA A 53 8.44 9.36 -7.87
C ALA A 53 8.77 8.24 -6.87
N MET A 54 7.80 7.35 -6.60
CA MET A 54 7.94 6.31 -5.58
C MET A 54 8.64 5.06 -6.10
N THR A 55 9.50 4.49 -5.26
CA THR A 55 10.09 3.17 -5.49
C THR A 55 9.18 2.07 -4.94
N LYS A 56 9.47 0.81 -5.31
CA LYS A 56 8.81 -0.36 -4.70
C LYS A 56 8.93 -0.39 -3.18
N SER A 57 10.09 0.01 -2.64
CA SER A 57 10.33 0.05 -1.19
C SER A 57 9.46 1.10 -0.50
N ASP A 58 9.22 2.23 -1.16
CA ASP A 58 8.34 3.28 -0.64
C ASP A 58 6.89 2.79 -0.59
N PHE A 59 6.42 2.13 -1.67
CA PHE A 59 5.09 1.52 -1.68
C PHE A 59 4.91 0.45 -0.61
N GLU A 60 5.92 -0.39 -0.41
CA GLU A 60 5.88 -1.42 0.63
C GLU A 60 5.79 -0.81 2.03
N THR A 61 6.59 0.22 2.30
CA THR A 61 6.58 0.93 3.60
C THR A 61 5.24 1.62 3.84
N LEU A 62 4.74 2.37 2.85
CA LEU A 62 3.48 3.09 2.94
C LEU A 62 2.29 2.14 3.08
N ALA A 63 2.24 1.07 2.29
CA ALA A 63 1.16 0.09 2.36
C ALA A 63 1.13 -0.63 3.71
N LYS A 64 2.28 -0.98 4.31
CA LYS A 64 2.34 -1.55 5.65
C LYS A 64 1.80 -0.58 6.71
N SER A 65 2.19 0.69 6.63
CA SER A 65 1.70 1.74 7.53
C SER A 65 0.18 1.92 7.42
N LYS A 66 -0.34 1.98 6.19
CA LYS A 66 -1.77 2.09 5.91
C LYS A 66 -2.55 0.87 6.41
N LEU A 67 -2.02 -0.34 6.18
CA LEU A 67 -2.62 -1.58 6.69
C LEU A 67 -2.75 -1.54 8.21
N ALA A 68 -1.67 -1.22 8.92
CA ALA A 68 -1.67 -1.15 10.38
C ALA A 68 -2.73 -0.18 10.91
N THR A 69 -2.88 0.99 10.27
CA THR A 69 -3.90 1.98 10.60
C THR A 69 -5.32 1.44 10.37
N LEU A 70 -5.57 0.79 9.23
CA LEU A 70 -6.89 0.26 8.89
C LEU A 70 -7.31 -0.93 9.77
N THR A 71 -6.35 -1.70 10.27
CA THR A 71 -6.61 -2.89 11.10
C THR A 71 -6.48 -2.61 12.60
N ALA A 72 -6.19 -1.38 13.00
CA ALA A 72 -6.15 -1.00 14.40
C ALA A 72 -7.56 -1.22 14.99
N ALA A 73 -7.72 -2.26 15.80
CA ALA A 73 -9.00 -2.58 16.41
C ALA A 73 -9.44 -1.44 17.33
N THR A 74 -10.49 -0.72 16.95
CA THR A 74 -11.17 0.23 17.84
C THR A 74 -12.16 -0.55 18.69
N THR A 75 -11.86 -0.74 19.97
CA THR A 75 -12.87 -1.18 20.94
C THR A 75 -13.84 -0.02 21.16
N ALA A 76 -15.08 -0.19 20.71
CA ALA A 76 -16.18 0.74 20.96
C ALA A 76 -16.54 0.79 22.46
#